data_AF-A0A1Y1NDN8-F1
#
_entry.id   AF-A0A1Y1NDN8-F1
#
_cell.length_a   1.000
_cell.length_b   1.000
_cell.length_c   1.000
_cell.angle_alpha   90.00
_cell.angle_beta   90.00
_cell.angle_gamma   90.00
#
_symmetry.space_group_name_H-M   'P 1'
#
loop_
_entity.id
_entity.type
_entity.pdbx_description
1 polymer ?
#
loop_
_entity_poly.entity_id
_entity_poly.type
_entity_poly.pdbx_seq_one_letter_code
_entity_poly.pdbx_strand_id
1 'polypeptide(L)'
;MPLFKNCVTCDLCINFDKDEVCICDKCCLLYHSQCSGLSRSDIQLLLTSSKQRPAFHCNKCISEKAQMSDLLKTISDLQAELHHLKQAKEEKSLLIDDVVNEINDRKRRENNIIIYGLEESSNDSPQVKEILKVVAPSICTDDIGIIRLGKSGRNRPPPVKVVLHKKDDVLVVLRNKRNLKTTHSNIAISTDNTKVQQEHFRRVRAELEQRKMKGERNLFIKYVYGTPTIAVSKNVN
;
A
#
# COMPACT_ATOMS: atom_id res chain seq x y z
N MET A 1 -2.96 55.89 -47.84
CA MET A 1 -1.67 55.69 -47.14
C MET A 1 -1.07 54.38 -47.67
N PRO A 2 0.17 54.34 -48.18
CA PRO A 2 0.73 53.07 -48.63
C PRO A 2 0.96 52.18 -47.41
N LEU A 3 0.33 51.00 -47.40
CA LEU A 3 0.61 49.97 -46.41
C LEU A 3 1.98 49.39 -46.72
N PHE A 4 3.05 49.99 -46.21
CA PHE A 4 4.37 49.37 -46.20
C PHE A 4 4.25 48.09 -45.38
N LYS A 5 4.31 46.93 -46.05
CA LYS A 5 4.37 45.64 -45.37
C LYS A 5 5.80 45.14 -45.47
N ASN A 6 6.43 44.91 -44.33
CA ASN A 6 7.77 44.36 -44.26
C ASN A 6 7.71 42.84 -44.23
N CYS A 7 8.76 42.20 -44.75
CA CYS A 7 8.94 40.77 -44.57
C CYS A 7 9.24 40.46 -43.10
N VAL A 8 8.52 39.50 -42.53
CA VAL A 8 8.64 39.15 -41.10
C VAL A 8 9.97 38.47 -40.74
N THR A 9 10.72 37.96 -41.71
CA THR A 9 12.00 37.30 -41.46
C THR A 9 13.20 38.25 -41.51
N CYS A 10 13.20 39.25 -42.39
CA CYS A 10 14.34 40.16 -42.58
C CYS A 10 14.03 41.64 -42.27
N ASP A 11 12.79 41.95 -41.91
CA ASP A 11 12.28 43.30 -41.61
C ASP A 11 12.44 44.36 -42.71
N LEU A 12 12.89 43.95 -43.91
CA LEU A 12 12.97 44.82 -45.09
C LEU A 12 11.60 45.01 -45.75
N CYS A 13 11.40 46.18 -46.38
CA CYS A 13 10.20 46.50 -47.16
C CYS A 13 10.05 45.58 -48.37
N ILE A 14 8.84 45.08 -48.57
CA ILE A 14 8.46 44.30 -49.76
C ILE A 14 8.05 45.25 -50.89
N ASN A 15 8.66 45.09 -52.06
CA ASN A 15 8.22 45.71 -53.29
C ASN A 15 7.37 44.73 -54.11
N PHE A 16 6.05 44.89 -54.08
CA PHE A 16 5.11 43.99 -54.78
C PHE A 16 5.28 43.94 -56.31
N ASP A 17 5.94 44.93 -56.92
CA ASP A 17 6.19 44.94 -58.37
C ASP A 17 7.45 44.15 -58.76
N LYS A 18 8.34 43.86 -57.79
CA LYS A 18 9.67 43.28 -58.05
C LYS A 18 9.95 42.00 -57.27
N ASP A 19 9.36 41.87 -56.09
CA ASP A 19 9.64 40.78 -55.16
C ASP A 19 8.57 39.69 -55.28
N GLU A 20 9.03 38.44 -55.41
CA GLU A 20 8.16 37.29 -55.20
C GLU A 20 7.87 37.14 -53.70
N VAL A 21 6.59 37.01 -53.35
CA VAL A 21 6.15 36.97 -51.95
C VAL A 21 5.30 35.75 -51.64
N CYS A 22 5.38 35.30 -50.40
CA CYS A 22 4.54 34.24 -49.86
C CYS A 22 3.79 34.75 -48.63
N ILE A 23 2.55 34.30 -48.45
CA ILE A 23 1.70 34.63 -47.31
C ILE A 23 1.42 33.35 -46.54
N CYS A 24 1.75 33.33 -45.26
CA CYS A 24 1.43 32.19 -44.39
C CYS A 24 -0.09 32.06 -44.23
N ASP A 25 -0.66 30.91 -44.58
CA ASP A 25 -2.10 30.63 -44.50
C ASP A 25 -2.64 30.56 -43.06
N LYS A 26 -1.75 30.50 -42.05
CA LYS A 26 -2.12 30.45 -40.62
C LYS A 26 -2.09 31.81 -39.93
N CYS A 27 -1.02 32.58 -40.09
CA CYS A 27 -0.83 33.87 -39.42
C CYS A 27 -1.02 35.08 -40.35
N CYS A 28 -1.23 34.85 -41.65
CA CYS A 28 -1.45 35.89 -42.67
C CYS A 28 -0.30 36.91 -42.82
N LEU A 29 0.89 36.56 -42.31
CA LEU A 29 2.10 37.39 -42.40
C LEU A 29 2.82 37.18 -43.73
N LEU A 30 3.54 38.21 -44.17
CA LEU A 30 4.26 38.22 -45.45
C LEU A 30 5.74 37.90 -45.31
N TYR A 31 6.22 37.15 -46.30
CA TYR A 31 7.59 36.69 -46.41
C TYR A 31 8.09 36.94 -47.83
N HIS A 32 9.32 37.43 -48.00
CA HIS A 32 9.99 37.29 -49.29
C HIS A 32 10.10 35.80 -49.63
N SER A 33 10.05 35.48 -50.91
CA SER A 33 10.19 34.11 -51.40
C SER A 33 11.50 33.47 -50.89
N GLN A 34 12.61 34.22 -50.91
CA GLN A 34 13.91 33.75 -50.40
C GLN A 34 13.96 33.66 -48.86
N CYS A 35 13.13 34.41 -48.17
CA CYS A 35 13.03 34.40 -46.70
C CYS A 35 12.05 33.34 -46.16
N SER A 36 11.28 32.69 -47.05
CA SER A 36 10.30 31.66 -46.69
C SER A 36 10.93 30.28 -46.46
N GLY A 37 12.14 30.06 -46.97
CA GLY A 37 12.81 28.75 -46.96
C GLY A 37 12.29 27.77 -48.01
N LEU A 38 11.45 28.22 -48.95
CA LEU A 38 10.89 27.42 -50.03
C LEU A 38 11.74 27.46 -51.31
N SER A 39 11.67 26.40 -52.12
CA SER A 39 12.28 26.41 -53.45
C SER A 39 11.44 27.22 -54.45
N ARG A 40 12.06 27.73 -55.54
CA ARG A 40 11.35 28.47 -56.59
C ARG A 40 10.16 27.69 -57.18
N SER A 41 10.30 26.38 -57.33
CA SER A 41 9.20 25.50 -57.77
C SER A 41 8.04 25.46 -56.78
N ASP A 42 8.32 25.44 -55.47
CA ASP A 42 7.28 25.43 -54.44
C ASP A 42 6.53 26.76 -54.40
N ILE A 43 7.23 27.88 -54.58
CA ILE A 43 6.64 29.22 -54.66
C ILE A 43 5.68 29.33 -55.85
N GLN A 44 6.07 28.80 -57.02
CA GLN A 44 5.21 28.79 -58.21
C GLN A 44 3.92 27.99 -57.98
N LEU A 45 3.99 26.87 -57.25
CA LEU A 45 2.82 26.07 -56.88
C LEU A 45 1.88 26.82 -55.92
N LEU A 46 2.41 27.64 -55.02
CA LEU A 46 1.62 28.46 -54.09
C LEU A 46 0.91 29.64 -54.79
N LEU A 47 1.51 30.20 -55.85
CA LEU A 47 0.96 31.32 -56.62
C LEU A 47 -0.07 30.89 -57.67
N THR A 48 -0.20 29.60 -57.93
CA THR A 48 -1.17 29.08 -58.90
C THR A 48 -2.59 29.22 -58.34
N SER A 49 -3.50 29.89 -59.07
CA SER A 49 -4.90 30.14 -58.70
C SER A 49 -5.80 28.89 -58.66
N SER A 50 -5.22 27.72 -58.47
CA SER A 50 -5.93 26.44 -58.35
C SER A 50 -6.62 26.32 -57.00
N LYS A 51 -7.82 25.72 -57.00
CA LYS A 51 -8.54 25.34 -55.77
C LYS A 51 -7.78 24.30 -54.92
N GLN A 52 -6.72 23.70 -55.45
CA GLN A 52 -5.91 22.66 -54.78
C GLN A 52 -4.47 23.12 -54.49
N ARG A 53 -4.21 24.42 -54.33
CA ARG A 53 -2.86 24.86 -53.94
C ARG A 53 -2.48 24.31 -52.55
N PRO A 54 -1.22 23.90 -52.33
CA PRO A 54 -0.74 23.58 -51.00
C PRO A 54 -0.89 24.77 -50.05
N ALA A 55 -1.18 24.50 -48.78
CA ALA A 55 -1.13 25.52 -47.73
C ALA A 55 0.33 25.77 -47.32
N PHE A 56 0.72 27.03 -47.26
CA PHE A 56 2.01 27.45 -46.72
C PHE A 56 1.85 27.88 -45.27
N HIS A 57 2.58 27.23 -44.36
CA HIS A 57 2.72 27.67 -42.98
C HIS A 57 4.17 28.08 -42.73
N CYS A 58 4.39 29.25 -42.13
CA CYS A 58 5.74 29.69 -41.80
C CYS A 58 6.35 28.85 -40.68
N ASN A 59 7.69 28.85 -40.60
CA ASN A 59 8.45 28.09 -39.60
C ASN A 59 8.00 28.39 -38.16
N LYS A 60 7.61 29.64 -37.86
CA LYS A 60 7.08 30.02 -36.55
C LYS A 60 5.75 29.32 -36.23
N CYS A 61 4.80 29.32 -37.15
CA CYS A 61 3.52 28.62 -36.95
C CYS A 61 3.70 27.10 -36.89
N ILE A 62 4.66 26.54 -37.63
CA ILE A 62 5.01 25.12 -37.57
C ILE A 62 5.62 24.80 -36.19
N SER A 63 6.56 25.61 -35.71
CA SER A 63 7.21 25.41 -34.41
C SER A 63 6.25 25.58 -33.24
N GLU A 64 5.36 26.59 -33.28
CA GLU A 64 4.34 26.80 -32.25
C GLU A 64 3.37 25.61 -32.18
N LYS A 65 2.98 25.03 -33.33
CA LYS A 65 2.15 23.83 -33.37
C LYS A 65 2.86 22.61 -32.78
N ALA A 66 4.16 22.45 -33.08
CA ALA A 66 4.97 21.38 -32.50
C ALA A 66 5.09 21.54 -30.97
N GLN A 67 5.43 22.74 -30.48
CA GLN A 67 5.50 23.05 -29.05
C GLN A 67 4.15 22.81 -28.35
N MET A 68 3.04 23.19 -28.97
CA MET A 68 1.70 22.93 -28.43
C MET A 68 1.43 21.43 -28.29
N SER A 69 1.83 20.64 -29.30
CA SER A 69 1.71 19.18 -29.27
C SER A 69 2.55 18.57 -28.15
N ASP A 70 3.78 19.04 -27.97
CA ASP A 70 4.68 18.58 -26.90
C ASP A 70 4.14 18.93 -25.51
N LEU A 71 3.59 20.14 -25.34
CA LEU A 71 2.92 20.56 -24.11
C LEU A 71 1.69 19.70 -23.80
N LEU A 72 0.85 19.42 -24.79
CA LEU A 72 -0.31 18.54 -24.62
C LEU A 72 0.10 17.12 -24.19
N LYS A 73 1.16 16.59 -24.80
CA LYS A 73 1.72 15.30 -24.41
C LYS A 73 2.23 15.33 -22.97
N THR A 74 2.98 16.36 -22.60
CA THR A 74 3.49 16.55 -21.23
C THR A 74 2.35 16.62 -20.21
N ILE A 75 1.27 17.35 -20.53
CA ILE A 75 0.08 17.44 -19.66
C ILE A 75 -0.57 16.06 -19.52
N SER A 76 -0.73 15.32 -20.60
CA SER A 76 -1.28 13.97 -20.58
C SER A 76 -0.44 13.02 -19.72
N ASP A 77 0.88 13.07 -19.85
CA ASP A 77 1.82 12.23 -19.08
C ASP A 77 1.76 12.58 -17.58
N LEU A 78 1.74 13.88 -17.23
CA LEU A 78 1.59 14.35 -15.85
C LEU A 78 0.23 13.95 -15.24
N GLN A 79 -0.85 13.99 -16.04
CA GLN A 79 -2.16 13.54 -15.58
C GLN A 79 -2.17 12.04 -15.25
N ALA A 80 -1.50 11.23 -16.07
CA ALA A 80 -1.35 9.80 -15.81
C ALA A 80 -0.54 9.55 -14.52
N GLU A 81 0.58 10.25 -14.34
CA GLU A 81 1.41 10.13 -13.13
C GLU A 81 0.65 10.55 -11.86
N LEU A 82 -0.09 11.67 -11.91
CA LEU A 82 -0.95 12.11 -10.81
C LEU A 82 -2.01 11.07 -10.45
N HIS A 83 -2.59 10.40 -11.44
CA HIS A 83 -3.56 9.33 -11.19
C HIS A 83 -2.92 8.15 -10.46
N HIS A 84 -1.75 7.70 -10.92
CA HIS A 84 -0.99 6.63 -10.25
C HIS A 84 -0.60 7.00 -8.81
N LEU A 85 -0.12 8.23 -8.58
CA LEU A 85 0.24 8.70 -7.24
C LEU A 85 -0.97 8.77 -6.31
N LYS A 86 -2.14 9.17 -6.80
CA LYS A 86 -3.38 9.17 -6.02
C LYS A 86 -3.81 7.77 -5.62
N GLN A 87 -3.74 6.81 -6.54
CA GLN A 87 -4.05 5.40 -6.24
C GLN A 87 -3.10 4.83 -5.19
N ALA A 88 -1.78 5.00 -5.38
CA ALA A 88 -0.79 4.53 -4.41
C ALA A 88 -0.96 5.19 -3.03
N LYS A 89 -1.37 6.47 -2.99
CA LYS A 89 -1.67 7.17 -1.74
C LYS A 89 -2.88 6.55 -1.03
N GLU A 90 -3.94 6.23 -1.77
CA GLU A 90 -5.15 5.62 -1.22
C GLU A 90 -4.86 4.23 -0.64
N GLU A 91 -4.17 3.38 -1.40
CA GLU A 91 -3.72 2.07 -0.94
C GLU A 91 -2.87 2.18 0.33
N LYS A 92 -1.95 3.14 0.37
CA LYS A 92 -1.13 3.40 1.56
C LYS A 92 -1.95 3.89 2.74
N SER A 93 -3.01 4.68 2.52
CA SER A 93 -3.91 5.14 3.59
C SER A 93 -4.65 3.96 4.23
N LEU A 94 -5.21 3.06 3.42
CA LEU A 94 -5.88 1.85 3.89
C LEU A 94 -4.94 0.96 4.71
N LEU A 95 -3.69 0.81 4.26
CA LEU A 95 -2.66 0.06 5.00
C LEU A 95 -2.34 0.71 6.36
N ILE A 96 -2.33 2.03 6.46
CA ILE A 96 -2.10 2.74 7.73
C ILE A 96 -3.28 2.50 8.68
N ASP A 97 -4.52 2.58 8.20
CA ASP A 97 -5.71 2.33 9.01
C ASP A 97 -5.73 0.90 9.55
N ASP A 98 -5.38 -0.09 8.73
CA ASP A 98 -5.25 -1.49 9.17
C ASP A 98 -4.20 -1.65 10.27
N VAL A 99 -3.05 -0.98 10.14
CA VAL A 99 -1.99 -1.01 11.17
C VAL A 99 -2.46 -0.34 12.46
N VAL A 100 -3.12 0.81 12.38
CA VAL A 100 -3.65 1.53 13.56
C VAL A 100 -4.73 0.69 14.25
N ASN A 101 -5.64 0.09 13.49
CA ASN A 101 -6.68 -0.79 14.00
C ASN A 101 -6.10 -2.02 14.71
N GLU A 102 -5.06 -2.64 14.15
CA GLU A 102 -4.35 -3.76 14.77
C GLU A 102 -3.66 -3.35 16.09
N ILE A 103 -3.01 -2.18 16.13
CA ILE A 103 -2.39 -1.65 17.36
C ILE A 103 -3.45 -1.44 18.44
N ASN A 104 -4.59 -0.84 18.08
CA ASN A 104 -5.69 -0.60 19.01
C ASN A 104 -6.33 -1.91 19.50
N ASP A 105 -6.53 -2.90 18.62
CA ASP A 105 -7.07 -4.21 19.03
C ASP A 105 -6.09 -4.96 19.96
N ARG A 106 -4.79 -4.91 19.68
CA ARG A 106 -3.76 -5.46 20.61
C ARG A 106 -3.81 -4.80 21.97
N LYS A 107 -3.92 -3.47 22.02
CA LYS A 107 -4.00 -2.72 23.28
C LYS A 107 -5.26 -3.10 24.07
N ARG A 108 -6.41 -3.24 23.41
CA ARG A 108 -7.66 -3.70 24.06
C ARG A 108 -7.58 -5.15 24.58
N ARG A 109 -6.65 -5.95 24.08
CA ARG A 109 -6.48 -7.36 24.45
C ARG A 109 -5.31 -7.62 25.40
N GLU A 110 -4.50 -6.62 25.72
CA GLU A 110 -3.23 -6.83 26.43
C GLU A 110 -3.39 -7.31 27.88
N ASN A 111 -4.58 -7.11 28.45
CA ASN A 111 -4.96 -7.59 29.78
C ASN A 111 -5.65 -8.97 29.75
N ASN A 112 -5.82 -9.56 28.58
CA ASN A 112 -6.61 -10.78 28.42
C ASN A 112 -5.70 -12.02 28.31
N ILE A 113 -6.14 -13.10 28.93
CA ILE A 113 -5.64 -14.46 28.68
C ILE A 113 -6.77 -15.35 28.18
N ILE A 114 -6.40 -16.37 27.41
CA ILE A 114 -7.31 -17.42 26.96
C ILE A 114 -6.91 -18.73 27.65
N ILE A 115 -7.85 -19.34 28.34
CA ILE A 115 -7.72 -20.65 28.99
C ILE A 115 -8.46 -21.68 28.15
N TYR A 116 -7.74 -22.71 27.72
CA TYR A 116 -8.29 -23.84 26.97
C TYR A 116 -8.40 -25.07 27.87
N GLY A 117 -9.41 -25.90 27.62
CA GLY A 117 -9.58 -27.18 28.31
C GLY A 117 -10.26 -27.07 29.67
N LEU A 118 -10.78 -25.89 30.03
CA LEU A 118 -11.56 -25.72 31.25
C LEU A 118 -12.91 -26.41 31.09
N GLU A 119 -13.20 -27.38 31.97
CA GLU A 119 -14.48 -28.08 32.02
C GLU A 119 -15.65 -27.10 32.16
N GLU A 120 -16.80 -27.43 31.57
CA GLU A 120 -17.99 -26.56 31.64
C GLU A 120 -18.59 -26.60 33.04
N SER A 121 -18.84 -25.42 33.60
CA SER A 121 -19.49 -25.25 34.89
C SER A 121 -20.53 -24.13 34.82
N SER A 122 -21.45 -24.09 35.77
CA SER A 122 -22.41 -22.99 35.89
C SER A 122 -21.75 -21.66 36.26
N ASN A 123 -20.59 -21.72 36.92
CA ASN A 123 -19.80 -20.56 37.30
C ASN A 123 -18.32 -20.90 37.21
N ASP A 124 -17.64 -20.39 36.19
CA ASP A 124 -16.22 -20.67 35.94
C ASP A 124 -15.26 -19.96 36.91
N SER A 125 -15.75 -19.01 37.70
CA SER A 125 -14.93 -18.16 38.58
C SER A 125 -14.06 -18.96 39.55
N PRO A 126 -14.56 -19.96 40.30
CA PRO A 126 -13.74 -20.72 41.24
C PRO A 126 -12.60 -21.48 40.54
N GLN A 127 -12.88 -22.14 39.42
CA GLN A 127 -11.88 -22.92 38.67
C GLN A 127 -10.81 -22.01 38.06
N VAL A 128 -11.20 -20.85 37.52
CA VAL A 128 -10.26 -19.86 37.00
C VAL A 128 -9.36 -19.33 38.11
N LYS A 129 -9.91 -18.98 39.29
CA LYS A 129 -9.13 -18.50 40.43
C LYS A 129 -8.15 -19.54 40.95
N GLU A 130 -8.54 -20.82 40.99
CA GLU A 130 -7.65 -21.92 41.37
C GLU A 130 -6.46 -22.04 40.40
N ILE A 131 -6.71 -22.04 39.09
CA ILE A 131 -5.67 -22.07 38.06
C ILE A 131 -4.73 -20.87 38.21
N LEU A 132 -5.28 -19.66 38.41
CA LEU A 132 -4.49 -18.44 38.60
C LEU A 132 -3.62 -18.50 39.85
N LYS A 133 -4.10 -19.09 40.95
CA LYS A 133 -3.32 -19.27 42.18
C LYS A 133 -2.09 -20.16 41.96
N VAL A 134 -2.18 -21.18 41.09
CA VAL A 134 -1.06 -22.07 40.76
C VAL A 134 0.02 -21.36 39.95
N VAL A 135 -0.36 -20.52 38.99
CA VAL A 135 0.59 -19.86 38.08
C VAL A 135 1.06 -18.50 38.58
N ALA A 136 0.25 -17.80 39.34
CA ALA A 136 0.46 -16.41 39.71
C ALA A 136 -0.19 -16.10 41.07
N PRO A 137 0.28 -16.70 42.18
CA PRO A 137 -0.35 -16.54 43.50
C PRO A 137 -0.37 -15.10 44.03
N SER A 138 0.46 -14.21 43.47
CA SER A 138 0.59 -12.82 43.89
C SER A 138 -0.35 -11.84 43.18
N ILE A 139 -1.12 -12.28 42.18
CA ILE A 139 -2.00 -11.37 41.43
C ILE A 139 -3.36 -11.23 42.12
N CYS A 140 -3.96 -10.04 42.02
CA CYS A 140 -5.33 -9.84 42.47
C CYS A 140 -6.31 -10.50 41.48
N THR A 141 -7.16 -11.39 41.99
CA THR A 141 -8.18 -12.11 41.19
C THR A 141 -9.60 -11.67 41.50
N ASP A 142 -9.76 -10.59 42.25
CA ASP A 142 -11.08 -10.03 42.56
C ASP A 142 -11.59 -9.21 41.39
N ASP A 143 -12.89 -9.31 41.10
CA ASP A 143 -13.57 -8.58 40.02
C ASP A 143 -12.94 -8.72 38.61
N ILE A 144 -12.29 -9.85 38.33
CA ILE A 144 -11.79 -10.17 36.99
C ILE A 144 -12.94 -10.55 36.05
N GLY A 145 -12.84 -10.15 34.78
CA GLY A 145 -13.84 -10.52 33.76
C GLY A 145 -13.64 -11.95 33.28
N ILE A 146 -14.68 -12.79 33.29
CA ILE A 146 -14.61 -14.20 32.86
C ILE A 146 -15.74 -14.47 31.86
N ILE A 147 -15.38 -14.87 30.64
CA ILE A 147 -16.33 -15.04 29.54
C ILE A 147 -15.95 -16.25 28.69
N ARG A 148 -16.86 -17.20 28.47
CA ARG A 148 -16.67 -18.29 27.50
C ARG A 148 -16.74 -17.78 26.07
N LEU A 149 -15.84 -18.26 25.21
CA LEU A 149 -15.71 -17.87 23.82
C LEU A 149 -16.30 -18.93 22.89
N GLY A 150 -17.25 -18.52 22.06
CA GLY A 150 -17.88 -19.39 21.06
C GLY A 150 -19.04 -20.20 21.64
N LYS A 151 -19.41 -21.27 20.94
CA LYS A 151 -20.53 -22.16 21.30
C LYS A 151 -19.99 -23.44 21.96
N SER A 152 -20.71 -23.97 22.94
CA SER A 152 -20.45 -25.29 23.51
C SER A 152 -20.50 -26.36 22.42
N GLY A 153 -19.40 -27.12 22.29
CA GLY A 153 -19.26 -28.18 21.29
C GLY A 153 -19.21 -29.55 21.97
N ARG A 154 -19.67 -30.59 21.26
CA ARG A 154 -19.73 -31.97 21.80
C ARG A 154 -18.38 -32.56 22.23
N ASN A 155 -17.28 -32.13 21.59
CA ASN A 155 -15.96 -32.77 21.76
C ASN A 155 -14.93 -31.92 22.50
N ARG A 156 -15.19 -30.63 22.73
CA ARG A 156 -14.24 -29.75 23.44
C ARG A 156 -14.95 -28.57 24.07
N PRO A 157 -14.72 -28.28 25.37
CA PRO A 157 -15.31 -27.11 26.00
C PRO A 157 -14.81 -25.83 25.32
N PRO A 158 -15.67 -24.80 25.20
CA PRO A 158 -15.29 -23.52 24.63
C PRO A 158 -14.20 -22.87 25.50
N PRO A 159 -13.21 -22.20 24.89
CA PRO A 159 -12.16 -21.50 25.62
C PRO A 159 -12.73 -20.40 26.51
N VAL A 160 -12.06 -20.10 27.62
CA VAL A 160 -12.45 -19.03 28.53
C VAL A 160 -11.52 -17.83 28.35
N LYS A 161 -12.09 -16.67 28.04
CA LYS A 161 -11.40 -15.39 28.12
C LYS A 161 -11.44 -14.89 29.56
N VAL A 162 -10.28 -14.55 30.09
CA VAL A 162 -10.14 -13.90 31.39
C VAL A 162 -9.51 -12.52 31.17
N VAL A 163 -10.14 -11.47 31.70
CA VAL A 163 -9.67 -10.09 31.66
C VAL A 163 -9.08 -9.75 33.02
N LEU A 164 -7.77 -9.63 33.08
CA LEU A 164 -7.02 -9.24 34.27
C LEU A 164 -6.98 -7.72 34.41
N HIS A 165 -6.52 -7.24 35.57
CA HIS A 165 -6.43 -5.80 35.84
C HIS A 165 -5.29 -5.12 35.08
N LYS A 166 -4.15 -5.81 34.96
CA LYS A 166 -2.94 -5.24 34.37
C LYS A 166 -2.28 -6.22 33.40
N LYS A 167 -1.61 -5.64 32.40
CA LYS A 167 -0.75 -6.37 31.45
C LYS A 167 0.36 -7.16 32.15
N ASP A 168 0.92 -6.63 33.23
CA ASP A 168 1.99 -7.30 33.97
C ASP A 168 1.52 -8.63 34.57
N ASP A 169 0.26 -8.70 35.04
CA ASP A 169 -0.34 -9.93 35.54
C ASP A 169 -0.42 -10.99 34.43
N VAL A 170 -0.78 -10.57 33.21
CA VAL A 170 -0.77 -11.45 32.03
C VAL A 170 0.62 -12.00 31.77
N LEU A 171 1.67 -11.17 31.85
CA LEU A 171 3.05 -11.61 31.65
C LEU A 171 3.50 -12.61 32.72
N VAL A 172 3.13 -12.40 33.98
CA VAL A 172 3.42 -13.32 35.09
C VAL A 172 2.74 -14.67 34.85
N VAL A 173 1.44 -14.66 34.52
CA VAL A 173 0.67 -15.86 34.20
C VAL A 173 1.32 -16.63 33.04
N LEU A 174 1.66 -15.95 31.95
CA LEU A 174 2.23 -16.59 30.76
C LEU A 174 3.63 -17.15 30.99
N ARG A 175 4.43 -16.52 31.84
CA ARG A 175 5.76 -16.99 32.24
C ARG A 175 5.65 -18.30 33.03
N ASN A 176 4.71 -18.36 33.96
CA ASN A 176 4.58 -19.45 34.92
C ASN A 176 3.60 -20.54 34.51
N LYS A 177 2.88 -20.40 33.38
CA LYS A 177 1.92 -21.40 32.89
C LYS A 177 2.47 -22.81 32.74
N ARG A 178 3.79 -22.99 32.68
CA ARG A 178 4.45 -24.31 32.66
C ARG A 178 4.19 -25.10 33.95
N ASN A 179 3.92 -24.42 35.06
CA ASN A 179 3.60 -25.03 36.36
C ASN A 179 2.30 -25.85 36.30
N LEU A 180 1.39 -25.52 35.37
CA LEU A 180 0.15 -26.26 35.17
C LEU A 180 0.35 -27.66 34.61
N LYS A 181 1.51 -27.97 34.00
CA LYS A 181 1.72 -29.29 33.39
C LYS A 181 1.59 -30.44 34.39
N THR A 182 1.90 -30.19 35.65
CA THR A 182 1.88 -31.20 36.71
C THR A 182 0.50 -31.36 37.34
N THR A 183 -0.20 -30.26 37.61
CA THR A 183 -1.49 -30.28 38.34
C THR A 183 -2.72 -30.20 37.42
N HIS A 184 -2.59 -29.59 36.24
CA HIS A 184 -3.67 -29.37 35.29
C HIS A 184 -3.18 -29.62 33.85
N SER A 185 -2.78 -30.86 33.57
CA SER A 185 -2.18 -31.26 32.28
C SER A 185 -3.06 -30.99 31.06
N ASN A 186 -4.38 -30.96 31.24
CA ASN A 186 -5.37 -30.67 30.19
C ASN A 186 -5.58 -29.17 29.93
N ILE A 187 -5.06 -28.29 30.81
CA ILE A 187 -5.23 -26.85 30.72
C ILE A 187 -4.06 -26.23 29.95
N ALA A 188 -4.40 -25.37 28.99
CA ALA A 188 -3.42 -24.55 28.30
C ALA A 188 -3.80 -23.07 28.37
N ILE A 189 -2.81 -22.21 28.60
CA ILE A 189 -2.99 -20.75 28.65
C ILE A 189 -2.23 -20.09 27.49
N SER A 190 -2.90 -19.17 26.79
CA SER A 190 -2.30 -18.30 25.78
C SER A 190 -2.71 -16.84 25.97
N THR A 191 -2.04 -15.97 25.21
CA THR A 191 -2.48 -14.60 24.97
C THR A 191 -3.78 -14.57 24.16
N ASP A 192 -4.58 -13.52 24.34
CA ASP A 192 -5.70 -13.18 23.45
C ASP A 192 -5.17 -12.48 22.19
N ASN A 193 -4.90 -13.28 21.16
CA ASN A 193 -4.31 -12.80 19.91
C ASN A 193 -5.37 -12.24 18.96
N THR A 194 -5.03 -11.16 18.24
CA THR A 194 -5.86 -10.63 17.15
C THR A 194 -5.98 -11.63 16.00
N LYS A 195 -6.94 -11.42 15.08
CA LYS A 195 -7.07 -12.27 13.88
C LYS A 195 -5.78 -12.30 13.06
N VAL A 196 -5.16 -11.13 12.86
CA VAL A 196 -3.89 -10.99 12.12
C VAL A 196 -2.78 -11.81 12.78
N GLN A 197 -2.65 -11.72 14.11
CA GLN A 197 -1.67 -12.52 14.86
C GLN A 197 -1.94 -14.03 14.77
N GLN A 198 -3.21 -14.44 14.89
CA GLN A 198 -3.61 -15.84 14.77
C GLN A 198 -3.29 -16.42 13.38
N GLU A 199 -3.63 -15.69 12.32
CA GLU A 199 -3.36 -16.10 10.95
C GLU A 199 -1.87 -16.15 10.66
N HIS A 200 -1.11 -15.16 11.11
CA HIS A 200 0.35 -15.19 10.99
C HIS A 200 0.94 -16.42 11.69
N PHE A 201 0.51 -16.72 12.92
CA PHE A 201 0.97 -17.92 13.62
C PHE A 201 0.57 -19.22 12.91
N ARG A 202 -0.65 -19.29 12.33
CA ARG A 202 -1.07 -20.44 11.51
C ARG A 202 -0.16 -20.63 10.29
N ARG A 203 0.19 -19.54 9.59
CA ARG A 203 1.11 -19.58 8.44
C ARG A 203 2.49 -20.10 8.86
N VAL A 204 3.07 -19.53 9.91
CA VAL A 204 4.38 -19.97 10.45
C VAL A 204 4.35 -21.44 10.87
N ARG A 205 3.24 -21.91 11.47
CA ARG A 205 3.09 -23.31 11.86
C ARG A 205 2.97 -24.24 10.66
N ALA A 206 2.20 -23.86 9.64
CA ALA A 206 2.07 -24.63 8.40
C ALA A 206 3.41 -24.74 7.68
N GLU A 207 4.16 -23.65 7.59
CA GLU A 207 5.51 -23.62 7.03
C GLU A 207 6.46 -24.53 7.81
N LEU A 208 6.43 -24.50 9.14
CA LEU A 208 7.25 -25.38 9.98
C LEU A 208 6.98 -26.86 9.68
N GLU A 209 5.71 -27.26 9.61
CA GLU A 209 5.35 -28.65 9.32
C GLU A 209 5.74 -29.05 7.89
N GLN A 210 5.57 -28.16 6.91
CA GLN A 210 6.05 -28.40 5.55
C GLN A 210 7.57 -28.62 5.49
N ARG A 211 8.36 -27.82 6.22
CA ARG A 211 9.82 -27.97 6.27
C ARG A 211 10.24 -29.26 6.95
N LYS A 212 9.55 -29.67 8.02
CA LYS A 212 9.75 -30.98 8.66
C LYS A 212 9.45 -32.13 7.69
N MET A 213 8.36 -32.04 6.93
CA MET A 213 8.02 -33.03 5.90
C MET A 213 9.08 -33.12 4.78
N LYS A 214 9.74 -32.00 4.45
CA LYS A 214 10.87 -31.95 3.51
C LYS A 214 12.18 -32.51 4.10
N GLY A 215 12.17 -33.02 5.33
CA GLY A 215 13.32 -33.65 5.97
C GLY A 215 14.20 -32.70 6.79
N GLU A 216 13.84 -31.41 6.90
CA GLU A 216 14.55 -30.50 7.79
C GLU A 216 14.31 -30.86 9.26
N ARG A 217 15.39 -31.03 10.02
CA ARG A 217 15.34 -31.42 11.43
C ARG A 217 15.62 -30.23 12.34
N ASN A 218 15.32 -30.38 13.62
CA ASN A 218 15.65 -29.42 14.67
C ASN A 218 15.00 -28.04 14.51
N LEU A 219 13.88 -27.96 13.77
CA LEU A 219 13.13 -26.71 13.61
C LEU A 219 12.09 -26.53 14.72
N PHE A 220 11.99 -25.31 15.25
CA PHE A 220 10.97 -24.93 16.22
C PHE A 220 10.52 -23.47 16.06
N ILE A 221 9.35 -23.13 16.59
CA ILE A 221 8.90 -21.73 16.62
C ILE A 221 9.51 -21.04 17.83
N LYS A 222 10.25 -19.96 17.58
CA LYS A 222 10.74 -19.02 18.59
C LYS A 222 10.04 -17.68 18.41
N TYR A 223 9.81 -16.97 19.50
CA TYR A 223 9.36 -15.58 19.44
C TYR A 223 10.59 -14.66 19.49
N VAL A 224 10.74 -13.80 18.48
CA VAL A 224 11.80 -12.79 18.37
C VAL A 224 11.13 -11.42 18.34
N TYR A 225 11.38 -10.59 19.35
CA TYR A 225 10.69 -9.29 19.55
C TYR A 225 9.15 -9.39 19.50
N GLY A 226 8.60 -10.50 20.02
CA GLY A 226 7.15 -10.74 20.03
C GLY A 226 6.58 -11.35 18.74
N THR A 227 7.40 -11.55 17.71
CA THR A 227 6.98 -12.13 16.42
C THR A 227 7.37 -13.61 16.34
N PRO A 228 6.45 -14.53 16.00
CA PRO A 228 6.78 -15.96 15.83
C PRO A 228 7.62 -16.17 14.58
N THR A 229 8.71 -16.90 14.71
CA THR A 229 9.65 -17.18 13.61
C THR A 229 10.18 -18.61 13.74
N ILE A 230 10.42 -19.28 12.61
CA ILE A 230 11.04 -20.61 12.59
C ILE A 230 12.53 -20.46 12.86
N ALA A 231 13.02 -21.11 13.90
CA ALA A 231 14.43 -21.17 14.26
C ALA A 231 14.93 -22.62 14.21
N VAL A 232 16.23 -22.76 13.96
CA VAL A 232 16.94 -24.05 14.01
C VAL A 232 17.59 -24.17 15.39
N SER A 233 17.44 -25.33 16.04
CA SER A 233 18.19 -25.61 17.27
C SER A 233 19.64 -25.85 16.90
N LYS A 234 20.52 -24.98 17.39
CA LYS A 234 21.96 -25.21 17.36
C LYS A 234 22.32 -26.17 18.49
N ASN A 235 21.96 -27.45 18.34
CA ASN A 235 22.67 -28.48 19.09
C ASN A 235 23.99 -28.71 18.33
N VAL A 236 25.04 -28.02 18.77
CA VAL A 236 26.41 -28.48 18.55
C VAL A 236 26.66 -29.50 19.66
N ASN A 237 26.72 -30.77 19.26
CA ASN A 237 27.12 -31.97 20.03
C ASN A 237 26.57 -32.12 21.46
#